data_AF-A0A4S2LVA8-F1
#
_entry.id   AF-A0A4S2LVA8-F1
#
_cell.length_a   1.000
_cell.length_b   1.000
_cell.length_c   1.000
_cell.angle_alpha   90.00
_cell.angle_beta   90.00
_cell.angle_gamma   90.00
#
_symmetry.space_group_name_H-M   'P 1'
#
loop_
_entity.id
_entity.type
_entity.pdbx_description
1 polymer ?
#
loop_
_entity_poly.entity_id
_entity_poly.type
_entity_poly.pdbx_seq_one_letter_code
_entity_poly.pdbx_strand_id
1 'polypeptide(L)'
;MNAATESFLILHRFGPIMDTDSEVELRNAVENFRQNLRHSINPKNLNRFISSYMQRKTLTDNLAGLKCPVLLITGSLSSQRRACRQLFEDLQKAQKHAEGRLTTREFFVIDGVANVIAERPDKVITSMQFFLQGIGLLSNLQMQKTPLQLNRRMSMEDYDRPLGKLHFVNRLSHRLSEETDS
;
A
#
# COMPACT_ATOMS: atom_id res chain seq x y z
N MET A 1 -16.38 -25.37 -7.37
CA MET A 1 -16.34 -24.16 -6.53
C MET A 1 -17.76 -23.62 -6.41
N ASN A 2 -18.18 -23.05 -5.28
CA ASN A 2 -19.51 -22.43 -5.21
C ASN A 2 -19.45 -21.08 -5.95
N ALA A 3 -20.41 -20.82 -6.85
CA ALA A 3 -20.46 -19.58 -7.62
C ALA A 3 -20.48 -18.33 -6.72
N ALA A 4 -21.18 -18.41 -5.59
CA ALA A 4 -21.22 -17.32 -4.60
C ALA A 4 -19.82 -17.02 -3.99
N THR A 5 -19.01 -18.07 -3.77
CA THR A 5 -17.65 -17.93 -3.22
C THR A 5 -16.71 -17.29 -4.25
N GLU A 6 -16.82 -17.70 -5.51
CA GLU A 6 -16.04 -17.13 -6.62
C GLU A 6 -16.37 -15.65 -6.82
N SER A 7 -17.67 -15.30 -6.90
CA SER A 7 -18.13 -13.91 -7.04
C SER A 7 -17.70 -13.03 -5.85
N PHE A 8 -17.77 -13.55 -4.62
CA PHE A 8 -17.31 -12.83 -3.45
C PHE A 8 -15.82 -12.51 -3.51
N LEU A 9 -14.98 -13.48 -3.90
CA LEU A 9 -13.54 -13.29 -3.98
C LEU A 9 -13.14 -12.26 -5.04
N ILE A 10 -13.82 -12.25 -6.19
CA ILE A 10 -13.61 -11.25 -7.24
C ILE A 10 -13.96 -9.86 -6.70
N LEU A 11 -15.14 -9.70 -6.09
CA LEU A 11 -15.56 -8.43 -5.50
C LEU A 11 -14.62 -7.98 -4.38
N HIS A 12 -14.18 -8.90 -3.53
CA HIS A 12 -13.26 -8.61 -2.42
C HIS A 12 -11.91 -8.10 -2.94
N ARG A 13 -11.38 -8.74 -4.00
CA ARG A 13 -10.07 -8.43 -4.59
C ARG A 13 -10.07 -7.15 -5.42
N PHE A 14 -11.03 -7.03 -6.34
CA PHE A 14 -11.04 -5.95 -7.35
C PHE A 14 -11.99 -4.80 -6.99
N GLY A 15 -12.88 -5.01 -6.02
CA GLY A 15 -13.93 -4.04 -5.72
C GLY A 15 -15.08 -4.09 -6.75
N PRO A 16 -16.02 -3.13 -6.67
CA PRO A 16 -17.04 -2.95 -7.70
C PRO A 16 -16.34 -2.62 -9.02
N ILE A 17 -16.55 -3.46 -10.04
CA ILE A 17 -16.08 -3.21 -11.40
C ILE A 17 -16.95 -2.07 -11.94
N MET A 18 -16.52 -0.82 -11.74
CA MET A 18 -17.14 0.34 -12.39
C MET A 18 -16.32 0.72 -13.61
N ASP A 19 -17.02 1.22 -14.63
CA ASP A 19 -16.52 1.61 -15.95
C ASP A 19 -15.19 2.37 -15.83
N THR A 20 -14.10 1.67 -16.13
CA THR A 20 -12.75 2.20 -16.21
C THR A 20 -12.31 2.10 -17.65
N ASP A 21 -11.56 3.08 -18.14
CA ASP A 21 -11.07 3.13 -19.52
C ASP A 21 -10.22 1.90 -19.91
N SER A 22 -9.75 1.14 -18.91
CA SER A 22 -9.02 -0.14 -19.03
C SER A 22 -9.91 -1.38 -18.82
N GLU A 23 -11.16 -1.37 -19.26
CA GLU A 23 -12.11 -2.48 -19.06
C GLU A 23 -11.57 -3.83 -19.57
N VAL A 24 -10.80 -3.82 -20.67
CA VAL A 24 -10.20 -5.02 -21.25
C VAL A 24 -9.13 -5.62 -20.33
N GLU A 25 -8.27 -4.79 -19.74
CA GLU A 25 -7.23 -5.24 -18.82
C GLU A 25 -7.84 -5.78 -17.53
N LEU A 26 -8.88 -5.11 -17.01
CA LEU A 26 -9.60 -5.56 -15.83
C LEU A 26 -10.31 -6.90 -16.09
N ARG A 27 -10.99 -7.06 -17.23
CA ARG A 27 -11.62 -8.33 -17.62
C ARG A 27 -10.59 -9.46 -17.73
N ASN A 28 -9.44 -9.19 -18.36
CA ASN A 28 -8.35 -10.17 -18.45
C ASN A 28 -7.79 -10.53 -17.07
N ALA A 29 -7.59 -9.55 -16.19
CA ALA A 29 -7.14 -9.79 -14.82
C ALA A 29 -8.14 -10.62 -14.00
N VAL A 30 -9.45 -10.36 -14.16
CA VAL A 30 -10.51 -11.13 -13.53
C VAL A 30 -10.55 -12.56 -14.05
N GLU A 31 -10.50 -12.78 -15.37
CA GLU A 31 -10.48 -14.13 -15.93
C GLU A 31 -9.24 -14.92 -15.52
N ASN A 32 -8.05 -14.29 -15.54
CA ASN A 32 -6.82 -14.89 -15.01
C ASN A 32 -6.97 -15.27 -13.53
N PHE A 33 -7.60 -14.41 -12.73
CA PHE A 33 -7.87 -14.71 -11.33
C PHE A 33 -8.85 -15.88 -11.16
N ARG A 34 -9.90 -15.97 -11.99
CA ARG A 34 -10.86 -17.09 -11.99
C ARG A 34 -10.21 -18.41 -12.37
N GLN A 35 -9.37 -18.42 -13.39
CA GLN A 35 -8.62 -19.61 -13.79
C GLN A 35 -7.69 -20.06 -12.65
N ASN A 36 -6.98 -19.11 -12.03
CA ASN A 36 -6.15 -19.41 -10.86
C ASN A 36 -6.97 -20.02 -9.72
N LEU A 37 -8.12 -19.42 -9.35
CA LEU A 37 -8.99 -19.96 -8.31
C LEU A 37 -9.43 -21.41 -8.60
N ARG A 38 -9.69 -21.75 -9.87
CA ARG A 38 -10.15 -23.09 -10.28
C ARG A 38 -9.04 -24.13 -10.30
N HIS A 39 -7.82 -23.73 -10.67
CA HIS A 39 -6.73 -24.68 -10.95
C HIS A 39 -5.65 -24.73 -9.87
N SER A 40 -5.36 -23.64 -9.16
CA SER A 40 -4.27 -23.60 -8.17
C SER A 40 -4.71 -23.86 -6.73
N ILE A 41 -6.01 -23.77 -6.43
CA ILE A 41 -6.54 -23.88 -5.07
C ILE A 41 -7.59 -24.98 -4.97
N ASN A 42 -7.51 -25.80 -3.90
CA ASN A 42 -8.54 -26.79 -3.61
C ASN A 42 -9.90 -26.11 -3.30
N PRO A 43 -10.96 -26.36 -4.10
CA PRO A 43 -12.23 -25.64 -3.98
C PRO A 43 -13.00 -25.98 -2.70
N LYS A 44 -12.82 -27.18 -2.12
CA LYS A 44 -13.48 -27.56 -0.86
C LYS A 44 -12.87 -26.78 0.31
N ASN A 45 -11.54 -26.64 0.33
CA ASN A 45 -10.83 -25.88 1.36
C ASN A 45 -11.10 -24.38 1.22
N LEU A 46 -11.13 -23.87 0.00
CA LEU A 46 -11.44 -22.47 -0.26
C LEU A 46 -12.85 -22.10 0.23
N ASN A 47 -13.85 -22.94 -0.03
CA ASN A 47 -15.20 -22.72 0.49
C ASN A 47 -15.21 -22.65 2.02
N ARG A 48 -14.52 -23.58 2.72
CA ARG A 48 -14.42 -23.55 4.19
C ARG A 48 -13.71 -22.30 4.71
N PHE A 49 -12.64 -21.88 4.04
CA PHE A 49 -11.91 -20.65 4.37
C PHE A 49 -12.82 -19.43 4.27
N ILE A 50 -13.58 -19.31 3.18
CA ILE A 50 -14.50 -18.18 2.99
C ILE A 50 -15.67 -18.23 3.98
N SER A 51 -16.23 -19.41 4.26
CA SER A 51 -17.24 -19.56 5.31
C SER A 51 -16.72 -19.07 6.67
N SER A 52 -15.48 -19.44 7.05
CA SER A 52 -14.85 -18.96 8.28
C SER A 52 -14.60 -17.46 8.25
N TYR A 53 -14.16 -16.90 7.11
CA TYR A 53 -13.93 -15.47 6.96
C TYR A 53 -15.24 -14.68 7.11
N MET A 54 -16.35 -15.17 6.57
CA MET A 54 -17.66 -14.51 6.69
C MET A 54 -18.20 -14.50 8.11
N GLN A 55 -17.86 -15.51 8.91
CA GLN A 55 -18.28 -15.65 10.32
C GLN A 55 -17.31 -14.98 11.30
N ARG A 56 -16.33 -14.20 10.81
CA ARG A 56 -15.32 -13.54 11.65
C ARG A 56 -15.99 -12.59 12.65
N LYS A 57 -15.49 -12.60 13.90
CA LYS A 57 -15.88 -11.65 14.95
C LYS A 57 -15.12 -10.34 14.78
N THR A 58 -15.66 -9.27 15.37
CA THR A 58 -14.98 -7.97 15.34
C THR A 58 -13.65 -8.04 16.10
N LEU A 59 -12.66 -7.30 15.61
CA LEU A 59 -11.34 -7.20 16.26
C LEU A 59 -11.25 -6.01 17.22
N THR A 60 -12.18 -5.05 17.13
CA THR A 60 -12.15 -3.76 17.83
C THR A 60 -11.99 -3.92 19.35
N ASP A 61 -12.67 -4.90 19.95
CA ASP A 61 -12.65 -5.14 21.40
C ASP A 61 -11.27 -5.56 21.91
N ASN A 62 -10.46 -6.19 21.06
CA ASN A 62 -9.15 -6.72 21.43
C ASN A 62 -7.97 -5.81 21.04
N LEU A 63 -8.24 -4.66 20.39
CA LEU A 63 -7.17 -3.77 19.88
C LEU A 63 -6.32 -3.15 20.99
N ALA A 64 -6.87 -2.97 22.19
CA ALA A 64 -6.12 -2.47 23.35
C ALA A 64 -5.00 -3.44 23.79
N GLY A 65 -5.17 -4.74 23.53
CA GLY A 65 -4.16 -5.76 23.86
C GLY A 65 -2.97 -5.82 22.90
N LEU A 66 -2.98 -5.06 21.79
CA LEU A 66 -1.94 -5.13 20.76
C LEU A 66 -0.68 -4.37 21.19
N LYS A 67 0.37 -5.13 21.54
CA LYS A 67 1.65 -4.61 22.08
C LYS A 67 2.76 -4.44 21.04
N CYS A 68 2.53 -4.85 19.79
CA CYS A 68 3.54 -4.76 18.73
C CYS A 68 3.40 -3.47 17.91
N PRO A 69 4.50 -3.00 17.30
CA PRO A 69 4.45 -2.01 16.23
C PRO A 69 3.60 -2.52 15.05
N VAL A 70 2.81 -1.64 14.43
CA VAL A 70 1.92 -1.97 13.31
C VAL A 70 2.18 -1.04 12.13
N LEU A 71 2.33 -1.62 10.95
CA LEU A 71 2.32 -0.90 9.68
C LEU A 71 1.11 -1.37 8.86
N LEU A 72 0.15 -0.48 8.63
CA LEU A 72 -1.00 -0.71 7.77
C LEU A 72 -0.71 -0.10 6.39
N ILE A 73 -0.80 -0.92 5.34
CA ILE A 73 -0.58 -0.48 3.96
C ILE A 73 -1.85 -0.73 3.15
N THR A 74 -2.33 0.28 2.43
CA THR A 74 -3.47 0.15 1.51
C THR A 74 -3.27 0.95 0.24
N GLY A 75 -3.90 0.52 -0.84
CA GLY A 75 -4.00 1.33 -2.06
C GLY A 75 -5.13 2.35 -1.96
N SER A 76 -5.01 3.48 -2.67
CA SER A 76 -6.04 4.52 -2.71
C SER A 76 -7.31 4.07 -3.44
N LEU A 77 -7.17 3.12 -4.37
CA LEU A 77 -8.27 2.51 -5.13
C LEU A 77 -8.73 1.16 -4.54
N SER A 78 -8.16 0.74 -3.41
CA SER A 78 -8.51 -0.55 -2.80
C SER A 78 -9.94 -0.56 -2.27
N SER A 79 -10.66 -1.66 -2.53
CA SER A 79 -12.01 -1.93 -1.98
C SER A 79 -12.04 -1.88 -0.45
N GLN A 80 -10.91 -2.19 0.20
CA GLN A 80 -10.77 -2.28 1.65
C GLN A 80 -10.27 -0.98 2.30
N ARG A 81 -10.01 0.10 1.53
CA ARG A 81 -9.42 1.34 2.03
C ARG A 81 -10.17 1.93 3.23
N ARG A 82 -11.51 1.95 3.16
CA ARG A 82 -12.36 2.47 4.25
C ARG A 82 -12.22 1.63 5.52
N ALA A 83 -12.24 0.31 5.39
CA ALA A 83 -12.07 -0.60 6.52
C ALA A 83 -10.67 -0.49 7.15
N CYS A 84 -9.60 -0.38 6.34
CA CYS A 84 -8.24 -0.16 6.84
C CYS A 84 -8.10 1.17 7.58
N ARG A 85 -8.73 2.24 7.08
CA ARG A 85 -8.74 3.54 7.76
C ARG A 85 -9.48 3.48 9.10
N GLN A 86 -10.65 2.84 9.14
CA GLN A 86 -11.39 2.65 10.39
C GLN A 86 -10.55 1.87 11.40
N LEU A 87 -9.91 0.78 10.98
CA LEU A 87 -9.04 -0.01 11.84
C LEU A 87 -7.88 0.83 12.40
N PHE A 88 -7.29 1.71 11.59
CA PHE A 88 -6.24 2.61 12.05
C PHE A 88 -6.74 3.62 13.10
N GLU A 89 -7.92 4.20 12.88
CA GLU A 89 -8.54 5.10 13.85
C GLU A 89 -8.89 4.38 15.17
N ASP A 90 -9.44 3.17 15.08
CA ASP A 90 -9.76 2.34 16.24
C ASP A 90 -8.50 1.94 17.01
N LEU A 91 -7.41 1.63 16.31
CA LEU A 91 -6.09 1.43 16.90
C LEU A 91 -5.63 2.71 17.63
N GLN A 92 -5.69 3.88 17.00
CA GLN A 92 -5.28 5.13 17.68
C GLN A 92 -6.11 5.41 18.95
N LYS A 93 -7.42 5.17 18.90
CA LYS A 93 -8.31 5.31 20.07
C LYS A 93 -7.93 4.34 21.18
N ALA A 94 -7.73 3.06 20.85
CA ALA A 94 -7.34 2.04 21.81
C ALA A 94 -6.00 2.36 22.50
N GLN A 95 -5.06 3.00 21.79
CA GLN A 95 -3.77 3.42 22.37
C GLN A 95 -3.92 4.54 23.41
N LYS A 96 -4.82 5.50 23.19
CA LYS A 96 -5.04 6.61 24.15
C LYS A 96 -5.51 6.10 25.52
N HIS A 97 -6.24 4.99 25.54
CA HIS A 97 -6.73 4.36 26.77
C HIS A 97 -5.73 3.40 27.41
N ALA A 98 -4.67 3.00 26.70
CA ALA A 98 -3.66 2.11 27.21
C ALA A 98 -2.53 2.91 27.88
N GLU A 99 -2.63 3.09 29.20
CA GLU A 99 -1.57 3.69 30.01
C GLU A 99 -0.29 2.83 29.92
N GLY A 100 0.78 3.37 29.33
CA GLY A 100 2.15 2.88 29.60
C GLY A 100 2.99 2.35 28.44
N ARG A 101 2.54 2.31 27.17
CA ARG A 101 3.48 2.01 26.06
C ARG A 101 3.06 2.60 24.72
N LEU A 102 3.88 3.52 24.21
CA LEU A 102 3.75 4.04 22.85
C LEU A 102 4.25 2.98 21.86
N THR A 103 3.33 2.23 21.24
CA THR A 103 3.65 1.34 20.12
C THR A 103 3.59 2.14 18.82
N THR A 104 4.61 2.06 17.98
CA THR A 104 4.64 2.69 16.64
C THR A 104 3.51 2.13 15.78
N ARG A 105 2.61 2.99 15.29
CA ARG A 105 1.46 2.61 14.47
C ARG A 105 1.41 3.53 13.26
N GLU A 106 1.73 2.99 12.09
CA GLU A 106 1.82 3.75 10.85
C GLU A 106 0.74 3.31 9.86
N PHE A 107 0.19 4.27 9.12
CA PHE A 107 -0.76 4.01 8.04
C PHE A 107 -0.29 4.65 6.75
N PHE A 108 0.04 3.80 5.79
CA PHE A 108 0.58 4.21 4.50
C PHE A 108 -0.42 3.92 3.38
N VAL A 109 -0.83 4.97 2.68
CA VAL A 109 -1.72 4.88 1.52
C VAL A 109 -0.92 5.14 0.26
N ILE A 110 -0.94 4.19 -0.68
CA ILE A 110 -0.27 4.35 -1.99
C ILE A 110 -1.30 4.80 -3.01
N ASP A 111 -0.99 5.89 -3.70
CA ASP A 111 -1.89 6.48 -4.69
C ASP A 111 -1.93 5.71 -6.00
N GLY A 112 -3.11 5.66 -6.61
CA GLY A 112 -3.35 5.15 -7.95
C GLY A 112 -3.36 3.63 -8.06
N VAL A 113 -3.44 2.90 -6.94
CA VAL A 113 -3.39 1.43 -6.95
C VAL A 113 -4.51 0.79 -6.12
N ALA A 114 -4.98 -0.37 -6.55
CA ALA A 114 -5.97 -1.17 -5.82
C ALA A 114 -5.28 -2.29 -5.03
N ASN A 115 -4.38 -3.01 -5.69
CA ASN A 115 -3.57 -4.08 -5.12
C ASN A 115 -2.09 -3.70 -5.11
N VAL A 116 -1.72 -3.11 -3.98
CA VAL A 116 -0.39 -2.61 -3.68
C VAL A 116 0.74 -3.61 -3.97
N ILE A 117 0.59 -4.89 -3.60
CA ILE A 117 1.67 -5.88 -3.73
C ILE A 117 1.95 -6.22 -5.20
N ALA A 118 0.91 -6.26 -6.04
CA ALA A 118 1.10 -6.57 -7.46
C ALA A 118 1.51 -5.34 -8.28
N GLU A 119 0.93 -4.18 -7.97
CA GLU A 119 1.11 -2.97 -8.78
C GLU A 119 2.34 -2.16 -8.38
N ARG A 120 2.63 -2.05 -7.07
CA ARG A 120 3.73 -1.21 -6.52
C ARG A 120 4.49 -1.92 -5.40
N PRO A 121 5.14 -3.07 -5.68
CA PRO A 121 5.96 -3.76 -4.69
C PRO A 121 7.16 -2.91 -4.22
N ASP A 122 7.68 -2.03 -5.08
CA ASP A 122 8.74 -1.07 -4.77
C ASP A 122 8.39 -0.18 -3.56
N LYS A 123 7.16 0.35 -3.53
CA LYS A 123 6.68 1.18 -2.43
C LYS A 123 6.45 0.39 -1.16
N VAL A 124 5.99 -0.85 -1.26
CA VAL A 124 5.83 -1.75 -0.10
C VAL A 124 7.18 -2.00 0.56
N ILE A 125 8.19 -2.38 -0.23
CA ILE A 125 9.53 -2.68 0.26
C ILE A 125 10.14 -1.45 0.91
N THR A 126 10.01 -0.29 0.27
CA THR A 126 10.52 0.98 0.80
C THR A 126 9.85 1.33 2.14
N SER A 127 8.52 1.26 2.24
CA SER A 127 7.79 1.54 3.48
C SER A 127 8.09 0.53 4.57
N MET A 128 8.26 -0.75 4.22
CA MET A 128 8.68 -1.79 5.15
C MET A 128 10.10 -1.54 5.66
N GLN A 129 11.04 -1.15 4.80
CA GLN A 129 12.40 -0.79 5.21
C GLN A 129 12.38 0.37 6.21
N PHE A 130 11.67 1.46 5.93
CA PHE A 130 11.57 2.61 6.83
C PHE A 130 10.91 2.26 8.16
N PHE A 131 9.88 1.43 8.14
CA PHE A 131 9.23 0.98 9.36
C PHE A 131 10.16 0.14 10.23
N LEU A 132 10.88 -0.82 9.62
CA LEU A 132 11.86 -1.65 10.33
C LEU A 132 12.99 -0.81 10.92
N GLN A 133 13.50 0.16 10.17
CA GLN A 133 14.49 1.13 10.64
C GLN A 133 13.96 2.00 11.78
N GLY A 134 12.72 2.47 11.69
CA GLY A 134 12.06 3.27 12.72
C GLY A 134 11.85 2.53 14.05
N ILE A 135 11.73 1.20 14.04
CA ILE A 135 11.66 0.39 15.26
C ILE A 135 13.04 -0.10 15.74
N GLY A 136 14.13 0.33 15.09
CA GLY A 136 15.51 0.00 15.47
C GLY A 136 16.06 -1.29 14.85
N LEU A 137 15.36 -1.88 13.87
CA LEU A 137 15.85 -3.03 13.10
C LEU A 137 16.50 -2.56 11.79
N LEU A 138 17.41 -3.34 11.20
CA LEU A 138 18.01 -3.05 9.88
C LEU A 138 18.70 -1.67 9.76
N SER A 139 19.30 -1.17 10.84
CA SER A 139 20.00 0.12 10.89
C SER A 139 21.19 0.24 9.93
N ASN A 140 21.82 -0.88 9.58
CA ASN A 140 22.97 -0.93 8.68
C ASN A 140 22.58 -0.99 7.19
N LEU A 141 21.28 -1.10 6.88
CA LEU A 141 20.80 -1.16 5.50
C LEU A 141 20.78 0.27 4.94
N GLN A 142 21.52 0.48 3.84
CA GLN A 142 21.48 1.75 3.13
C GLN A 142 20.04 2.04 2.73
N MET A 143 19.53 3.21 3.14
CA MET A 143 18.22 3.66 2.69
C MET A 143 18.23 3.69 1.15
N GLN A 144 17.21 3.12 0.51
CA GLN A 144 16.94 3.38 -0.90
C GLN A 144 16.61 4.87 -1.03
N LYS A 145 17.65 5.69 -1.20
CA LYS A 145 17.50 7.11 -1.49
C LYS A 145 17.00 7.19 -2.92
N THR A 146 15.77 7.67 -3.14
CA THR A 146 15.54 8.47 -4.34
C THR A 146 16.62 9.54 -4.33
N PRO A 147 17.51 9.61 -5.34
CA PRO A 147 18.59 10.58 -5.32
C PRO A 147 17.96 11.97 -5.28
N LEU A 148 18.03 12.63 -4.13
CA LEU A 148 17.98 14.07 -4.11
C LEU A 148 19.22 14.48 -4.91
N GLN A 149 19.01 14.89 -6.16
CA GLN A 149 20.02 15.59 -6.94
C GLN A 149 20.29 16.94 -6.25
N LEU A 150 21.00 16.86 -5.11
CA LEU A 150 21.62 17.98 -4.44
C LEU A 150 22.80 18.35 -5.31
N ASN A 151 22.63 19.43 -6.05
CA ASN A 151 23.66 19.98 -6.91
C ASN A 151 24.76 20.54 -6.00
N ARG A 152 25.73 19.70 -5.61
CA ARG A 152 26.80 20.00 -4.63
C ARG A 152 27.75 21.14 -5.05
N ARG A 153 27.50 21.76 -6.20
CA ARG A 153 28.26 22.90 -6.74
C ARG A 153 27.63 24.26 -6.41
N MET A 154 26.46 24.28 -5.78
CA MET A 154 25.72 25.51 -5.50
C MET A 154 26.17 26.09 -4.16
N SER A 155 26.48 27.39 -4.10
CA SER A 155 26.90 28.06 -2.86
C SER A 155 25.73 28.20 -1.89
N MET A 156 26.03 28.48 -0.62
CA MET A 156 24.99 28.70 0.40
C MET A 156 24.13 29.94 0.06
N GLU A 157 24.73 30.97 -0.55
CA GLU A 157 23.99 32.14 -1.05
C GLU A 157 23.07 31.82 -2.23
N ASP A 158 23.42 30.81 -3.05
CA ASP A 158 22.59 30.40 -4.19
C ASP A 158 21.37 29.56 -3.75
N TYR A 159 21.45 28.87 -2.61
CA TYR A 159 20.32 28.14 -2.02
C TYR A 159 19.26 29.06 -1.40
N ASP A 160 19.68 30.20 -0.86
CA ASP A 160 18.80 31.18 -0.24
C ASP A 160 18.04 32.04 -1.26
N ARG A 161 18.41 31.98 -2.55
CA ARG A 161 17.70 32.69 -3.61
C ARG A 161 16.38 31.99 -3.91
N PRO A 162 15.25 32.73 -3.95
CA PRO A 162 13.97 32.14 -4.31
C PRO A 162 14.06 31.57 -5.73
N LEU A 163 13.81 30.27 -5.85
CA LEU A 163 13.87 29.56 -7.13
C LEU A 163 12.76 30.09 -8.05
N GLY A 164 13.11 30.97 -8.98
CA GLY A 164 12.19 31.51 -9.98
C GLY A 164 11.65 30.44 -10.93
N LYS A 165 10.55 30.75 -11.64
CA LYS A 165 9.84 29.85 -12.59
C LYS A 165 10.76 29.11 -13.59
N LEU A 166 11.88 29.72 -13.98
CA LEU A 166 12.86 29.14 -14.92
C LEU A 166 13.55 27.86 -14.38
N HIS A 167 13.77 27.75 -13.06
CA HIS A 167 14.37 26.54 -12.47
C HIS A 167 13.45 25.31 -12.53
N PHE A 168 12.13 25.53 -12.60
CA PHE A 168 11.16 24.44 -12.75
C PHE A 168 11.19 23.84 -14.16
N VAL A 169 11.34 24.68 -15.19
CA VAL A 169 11.37 24.25 -16.59
C VAL A 169 12.64 23.46 -16.90
N ASN A 170 13.80 23.91 -16.40
CA ASN A 170 15.07 23.20 -16.60
C ASN A 170 15.12 21.82 -15.92
N ARG A 171 14.38 21.61 -14.82
CA ARG A 171 14.27 20.29 -14.18
C ARG A 171 13.40 19.32 -14.96
N LEU A 172 12.38 19.82 -15.66
CA LEU A 172 11.49 19.03 -16.49
C LEU A 172 12.15 18.63 -17.81
N SER A 173 12.89 19.54 -18.45
CA SER A 173 13.62 19.26 -19.69
C SER A 173 14.71 18.20 -19.49
N HIS A 174 15.47 18.28 -18.39
CA HIS A 174 16.53 17.31 -18.10
C HIS A 174 15.99 15.90 -17.80
N ARG A 175 14.78 15.77 -17.23
CA ARG A 175 14.12 14.48 -17.04
C ARG A 175 13.67 13.84 -18.35
N LEU A 176 13.19 14.64 -19.30
CA LEU A 176 12.75 14.14 -20.61
C LEU A 176 13.94 13.68 -21.49
N SER A 177 15.14 14.23 -21.25
CA SER A 177 16.34 13.85 -21.99
C SER A 177 16.90 12.48 -21.57
N GLU A 178 16.71 12.10 -20.30
CA GLU A 178 17.18 10.81 -19.76
C GLU A 178 16.24 9.64 -20.12
N GLU A 179 14.98 9.90 -20.49
CA GLU A 179 14.03 8.84 -20.93
C GLU A 179 14.21 8.42 -22.40
N THR A 180 14.94 9.18 -23.22
CA THR A 180 15.13 8.87 -24.65
C THR A 180 16.35 8.01 -24.99
N ASP A 181 17.24 7.76 -24.01
CA ASP A 181 18.45 6.94 -24.19
C ASP A 181 18.36 5.59 -23.44
N SER A 182 17.25 4.87 -23.58
CA SER A 182 17.09 3.47 -23.09
C SER A 182 16.35 2.60 -24.10
#